data_AF-A0A143BP27-F1
#
_entry.id   AF-A0A143BP27-F1
#
_cell.length_a   1.000
_cell.length_b   1.000
_cell.length_c   1.000
_cell.angle_alpha   90.00
_cell.angle_beta   90.00
_cell.angle_gamma   90.00
#
_symmetry.space_group_name_H-M   'P 1'
#
loop_
_entity.id
_entity.type
_entity.pdbx_description
1 polymer ?
#
loop_
_entity_poly.entity_id
_entity_poly.type
_entity_poly.pdbx_seq_one_letter_code
_entity_poly.pdbx_strand_id
1 'polypeptide(L)'
;MEKIMNKTRKGFTLIELLIVVVIIGILAAIAIPKFADTKKKAYITAMKSDLKNMVSSAEAFFSDNNTYVGYTAPTGSSGVTLSMTAQTATGWAASAAHANAAGSSCVIGVGASTPAGLAEGEPGGATCR
;
A
#
# COMPACT_ATOMS: atom_id res chain seq x y z
N MET A 1 -5.28 -62.36 34.21
CA MET A 1 -4.17 -61.40 34.35
C MET A 1 -4.38 -60.30 33.33
N GLU A 2 -4.82 -59.12 33.75
CA GLU A 2 -4.76 -57.94 32.89
C GLU A 2 -4.18 -56.79 33.71
N LYS A 3 -2.91 -56.47 33.43
CA LYS A 3 -2.16 -55.43 34.11
C LYS A 3 -2.47 -54.12 33.38
N ILE A 4 -3.42 -53.34 33.91
CA ILE A 4 -3.73 -52.01 33.36
C ILE A 4 -2.51 -51.12 33.57
N MET A 5 -1.79 -50.88 32.49
CA MET A 5 -0.59 -50.04 32.44
C MET A 5 -0.99 -48.59 32.67
N ASN A 6 -0.86 -48.10 33.90
CA ASN A 6 -1.08 -46.70 34.24
C ASN A 6 0.02 -45.85 33.59
N LYS A 7 -0.25 -45.32 32.39
CA LYS A 7 0.61 -44.33 31.74
C LYS A 7 0.61 -43.06 32.59
N THR A 8 1.70 -42.81 33.31
CA THR A 8 1.96 -41.55 34.01
C THR A 8 1.81 -40.40 33.02
N ARG A 9 0.78 -39.57 33.20
CA ARG A 9 0.64 -38.32 32.43
C ARG A 9 1.72 -37.37 32.92
N LYS A 10 2.71 -37.08 32.08
CA LYS A 10 3.67 -35.99 32.33
C LYS A 10 2.90 -34.67 32.16
N GLY A 11 2.76 -33.92 33.26
CA GLY A 11 2.23 -32.56 33.21
C GLY A 11 3.29 -31.58 32.69
N PHE A 12 2.84 -30.54 31.99
CA PHE A 12 3.68 -29.41 31.58
C PHE A 12 4.11 -28.64 32.84
N THR A 13 5.39 -28.27 32.95
CA THR A 13 5.86 -27.46 34.08
C THR A 13 5.52 -25.98 33.85
N LEU A 14 5.26 -25.24 34.93
CA LEU A 14 5.04 -23.79 34.84
C LEU A 14 6.26 -23.06 34.27
N ILE A 15 7.47 -23.56 34.55
CA ILE A 15 8.72 -22.98 34.05
C ILE A 15 8.87 -23.16 32.53
N GLU A 16 8.45 -24.31 31.97
CA GLU A 16 8.44 -24.53 30.52
C GLU A 16 7.51 -23.55 29.82
N LEU A 17 6.31 -23.29 30.36
CA LEU A 17 5.41 -22.29 29.80
C LEU A 17 5.96 -20.87 29.93
N LEU A 18 6.62 -20.54 31.04
CA LEU A 18 7.20 -19.22 31.27
C LEU A 18 8.29 -18.90 30.23
N ILE A 19 9.19 -19.85 29.95
CA ILE A 19 10.25 -19.64 28.96
C ILE A 19 9.66 -19.45 27.56
N VAL A 20 8.60 -20.19 27.20
CA VAL A 20 7.93 -20.08 25.90
C VAL A 20 7.31 -18.69 25.70
N VAL A 21 6.59 -18.16 26.69
CA VAL A 21 5.99 -16.81 26.55
C VAL A 21 7.04 -15.71 26.48
N VAL A 22 8.18 -15.88 27.17
CA VAL A 22 9.32 -14.94 27.07
C VAL A 22 9.90 -14.94 25.65
N ILE A 23 10.13 -16.11 25.07
CA ILE A 23 10.66 -16.21 23.69
C ILE A 23 9.68 -15.61 22.68
N ILE A 24 8.40 -15.94 22.77
CA ILE A 24 7.36 -15.37 21.87
C ILE A 24 7.27 -13.84 22.06
N GLY A 25 7.41 -13.34 23.28
CA GLY A 25 7.42 -11.91 23.57
C GLY A 25 8.57 -11.17 22.87
N ILE A 26 9.79 -11.72 22.91
CA ILE A 26 10.96 -11.15 22.22
C ILE A 26 10.75 -11.15 20.71
N LEU A 27 10.28 -12.25 20.13
CA LEU A 27 10.02 -12.36 18.69
C LEU A 27 8.92 -11.39 18.24
N ALA A 28 7.83 -11.28 19.00
CA ALA A 28 6.73 -10.37 18.70
C ALA A 28 7.16 -8.90 18.74
N ALA A 29 7.99 -8.52 19.72
CA ALA A 29 8.50 -7.15 19.85
C ALA A 29 9.27 -6.66 18.60
N ILE A 30 10.02 -7.55 17.93
CA ILE A 30 10.74 -7.23 16.69
C ILE A 30 9.83 -7.35 15.46
N ALA A 31 8.98 -8.36 15.42
CA ALA A 31 8.16 -8.68 14.25
C ALA A 31 7.03 -7.66 14.00
N ILE A 32 6.35 -7.20 15.06
CA ILE A 32 5.19 -6.30 14.96
C ILE A 32 5.52 -4.97 14.26
N PRO A 33 6.55 -4.19 14.69
CA PRO A 33 6.86 -2.91 14.04
C PRO A 33 7.27 -3.12 12.57
N LYS A 34 8.08 -4.14 12.31
CA LYS A 34 8.53 -4.47 10.94
C LYS A 34 7.35 -4.79 10.03
N PHE A 35 6.36 -5.55 10.51
CA PHE A 35 5.18 -5.92 9.74
C PHE A 35 4.29 -4.70 9.44
N ALA A 36 4.15 -3.78 10.39
CA ALA A 36 3.41 -2.52 10.18
C ALA A 36 4.06 -1.67 9.07
N ASP A 37 5.39 -1.56 9.07
CA ASP A 37 6.12 -0.83 8.03
C ASP A 37 5.99 -1.50 6.65
N THR A 38 6.08 -2.84 6.59
CA THR A 38 5.89 -3.58 5.34
C THR A 38 4.48 -3.37 4.78
N LYS A 39 3.44 -3.37 5.63
CA LYS A 39 2.07 -3.05 5.21
C LYS A 39 1.95 -1.65 4.64
N LYS A 40 2.51 -0.65 5.33
CA LYS A 40 2.51 0.74 4.85
C LYS A 40 3.18 0.87 3.49
N LYS A 41 4.34 0.23 3.30
CA LYS A 41 5.02 0.18 1.99
C LYS A 41 4.17 -0.49 0.92
N ALA A 42 3.49 -1.59 1.22
CA ALA A 42 2.59 -2.24 0.30
C ALA A 42 1.43 -1.33 -0.14
N TYR A 43 0.85 -0.55 0.78
CA TYR A 43 -0.17 0.45 0.46
C TYR A 43 0.38 1.56 -0.45
N ILE A 44 1.60 2.04 -0.20
CA ILE A 44 2.27 3.03 -1.08
C ILE A 44 2.53 2.45 -2.47
N THR A 45 2.97 1.19 -2.55
CA THR A 45 3.16 0.50 -3.83
C THR A 45 1.85 0.36 -4.59
N ALA A 46 0.74 0.03 -3.92
CA ALA A 46 -0.59 -0.03 -4.54
C ALA A 46 -1.00 1.34 -5.10
N MET A 47 -0.83 2.42 -4.33
CA MET A 47 -1.08 3.79 -4.81
C MET A 47 -0.24 4.14 -6.04
N LYS A 48 1.07 3.83 -6.02
CA LYS A 48 1.97 4.06 -7.17
C LYS A 48 1.52 3.27 -8.41
N SER A 49 1.14 2.01 -8.22
CA SER A 49 0.66 1.15 -9.31
C SER A 49 -0.62 1.69 -9.95
N ASP A 50 -1.59 2.10 -9.14
CA ASP A 50 -2.85 2.65 -9.65
C ASP A 50 -2.63 3.96 -10.40
N LEU A 51 -1.75 4.84 -9.90
CA LEU A 51 -1.35 6.06 -10.62
C LEU A 51 -0.65 5.75 -11.96
N LYS A 52 0.19 4.72 -12.03
CA LYS A 52 0.80 4.31 -13.31
C LYS A 52 -0.24 3.77 -14.28
N ASN A 53 -1.22 3.01 -13.79
CA ASN A 53 -2.33 2.55 -14.63
C ASN A 53 -3.14 3.73 -15.18
N MET A 54 -3.30 4.81 -14.41
CA MET A 54 -3.95 6.03 -14.89
C MET A 54 -3.25 6.66 -16.08
N VAL A 55 -1.92 6.53 -16.21
CA VAL A 55 -1.19 7.06 -17.37
C VAL A 55 -1.67 6.41 -18.65
N SER A 56 -1.71 5.07 -18.67
CA SER A 56 -2.18 4.34 -19.84
C SER A 56 -3.64 4.65 -20.19
N SER A 57 -4.54 4.75 -19.19
CA SER A 57 -5.94 5.08 -19.47
C SER A 57 -6.14 6.53 -19.88
N ALA A 58 -5.36 7.47 -19.35
CA ALA A 58 -5.39 8.87 -19.77
C ALA A 58 -4.86 9.05 -21.20
N GLU A 59 -3.79 8.34 -21.57
CA GLU A 59 -3.26 8.33 -22.94
C GLU A 59 -4.27 7.77 -23.94
N ALA A 60 -4.98 6.68 -23.58
CA ALA A 60 -6.07 6.17 -24.40
C ALA A 60 -7.18 7.22 -24.59
N PHE A 61 -7.60 7.90 -23.51
CA PHE A 61 -8.59 8.97 -23.60
C PHE A 61 -8.12 10.13 -24.49
N PHE A 62 -6.85 10.51 -24.40
CA PHE A 62 -6.27 11.54 -25.25
C PHE A 62 -6.22 11.13 -26.72
N SER A 63 -5.91 9.85 -27.01
CA SER A 63 -5.96 9.32 -28.38
C SER A 63 -7.34 9.44 -29.01
N ASP A 64 -8.41 9.29 -28.21
CA ASP A 64 -9.78 9.34 -28.71
C ASP A 64 -10.33 10.78 -28.79
N ASN A 65 -9.94 11.66 -27.86
CA ASN A 65 -10.56 12.98 -27.67
C ASN A 65 -9.62 14.16 -28.02
N ASN A 66 -8.33 13.90 -28.23
CA ASN A 66 -7.28 14.89 -28.48
C ASN A 66 -7.19 15.97 -27.38
N THR A 67 -7.63 15.65 -26.17
CA THR A 67 -7.60 16.49 -24.96
C THR A 67 -7.65 15.61 -23.71
N TYR A 68 -7.07 16.05 -22.59
CA TYR A 68 -7.27 15.40 -21.29
C TYR A 68 -8.44 15.98 -20.49
N VAL A 69 -9.05 17.06 -20.96
CA VAL A 69 -10.22 17.67 -20.29
C VAL A 69 -11.40 16.70 -20.34
N GLY A 70 -11.99 16.41 -19.18
CA GLY A 70 -13.11 15.48 -19.08
C GLY A 70 -12.71 14.02 -18.86
N TYR A 71 -11.40 13.71 -18.85
CA TYR A 71 -10.92 12.41 -18.37
C TYR A 71 -11.32 12.22 -16.91
N THR A 72 -11.90 11.07 -16.57
CA THR A 72 -12.25 10.74 -15.19
C THR A 72 -11.28 9.71 -14.65
N ALA A 73 -10.77 9.93 -13.44
CA ALA A 73 -9.92 8.93 -12.79
C ALA A 73 -10.68 7.60 -12.65
N PRO A 74 -10.05 6.47 -13.01
CA PRO A 74 -10.65 5.16 -12.82
C PRO A 74 -10.81 4.85 -11.33
N THR A 75 -11.59 3.82 -11.01
CA THR A 75 -11.68 3.30 -9.65
C THR A 75 -10.33 2.72 -9.24
N GLY A 76 -9.79 3.20 -8.12
CA GLY A 76 -8.56 2.66 -7.54
C GLY A 76 -8.73 1.23 -7.00
N SER A 77 -7.60 0.59 -6.71
CA SER A 77 -7.58 -0.69 -6.01
C SER A 77 -8.13 -0.55 -4.58
N SER A 78 -8.33 -1.69 -3.89
CA SER A 78 -8.96 -1.70 -2.56
C SER A 78 -8.28 -0.75 -1.58
N GLY A 79 -9.05 0.22 -1.07
CA GLY A 79 -8.56 1.22 -0.12
C GLY A 79 -7.81 2.40 -0.74
N VAL A 80 -7.54 2.40 -2.06
CA VAL A 80 -6.93 3.52 -2.79
C VAL A 80 -8.02 4.43 -3.36
N THR A 81 -7.92 5.72 -3.06
CA THR A 81 -8.74 6.77 -3.66
C THR A 81 -7.88 7.59 -4.61
N LEU A 82 -8.30 7.66 -5.88
CA LEU A 82 -7.66 8.47 -6.92
C LEU A 82 -8.45 9.77 -7.09
N SER A 83 -7.76 10.88 -7.28
CA SER A 83 -8.39 12.19 -7.44
C SER A 83 -7.61 13.03 -8.45
N MET A 84 -8.31 13.58 -9.44
CA MET A 84 -7.72 14.53 -10.38
C MET A 84 -7.43 15.85 -9.67
N THR A 85 -6.22 16.37 -9.82
CA THR A 85 -5.79 17.66 -9.22
C THR A 85 -5.66 18.76 -10.26
N ALA A 86 -5.42 18.41 -11.53
CA ALA A 86 -5.42 19.34 -12.65
C ALA A 86 -5.76 18.64 -13.97
N GLN A 87 -6.38 19.37 -14.89
CA GLN A 87 -6.63 18.94 -16.27
C GLN A 87 -6.50 20.13 -17.20
N THR A 88 -5.83 19.91 -18.32
CA THR A 88 -5.68 20.85 -19.42
C THR A 88 -5.79 20.09 -20.73
N ALA A 89 -5.76 20.78 -21.87
CA ALA A 89 -5.78 20.09 -23.16
C ALA A 89 -4.58 19.17 -23.35
N THR A 90 -3.40 19.53 -22.84
CA THR A 90 -2.12 18.85 -23.11
C THR A 90 -1.46 18.26 -21.87
N GLY A 91 -2.16 18.20 -20.73
CA GLY A 91 -1.63 17.61 -19.53
C GLY A 91 -2.68 17.43 -18.43
N TRP A 92 -2.35 16.59 -17.47
CA TRP A 92 -3.18 16.31 -16.31
C TRP A 92 -2.32 15.96 -15.09
N ALA A 93 -2.90 16.10 -13.91
CA ALA A 93 -2.30 15.65 -12.67
C ALA A 93 -3.33 14.96 -11.80
N ALA A 94 -2.89 13.98 -11.02
CA ALA A 94 -3.73 13.30 -10.05
C ALA A 94 -2.96 12.97 -8.77
N SER A 95 -3.70 12.69 -7.72
CA SER A 95 -3.21 12.17 -6.46
C SER A 95 -3.87 10.85 -6.09
N ALA A 96 -3.12 10.00 -5.40
CA ALA A 96 -3.63 8.80 -4.74
C ALA A 96 -3.43 8.91 -3.23
N ALA A 97 -4.43 8.47 -2.47
CA ALA A 97 -4.38 8.28 -1.03
C ALA A 97 -4.91 6.90 -0.66
N HIS A 98 -4.41 6.29 0.42
CA HIS A 98 -4.89 5.00 0.91
C HIS A 98 -5.48 5.11 2.31
N ALA A 99 -6.65 4.51 2.54
CA ALA A 99 -7.40 4.63 3.80
C ALA A 99 -6.58 4.22 5.03
N ASN A 100 -5.74 3.18 4.91
CA ASN A 100 -4.89 2.67 5.99
C ASN A 100 -3.45 3.25 5.99
N ALA A 101 -3.16 4.23 5.13
CA ALA A 101 -1.87 4.93 5.09
C ALA A 101 -2.10 6.43 5.31
N ALA A 102 -2.77 6.79 6.41
CA ALA A 102 -3.08 8.17 6.75
C ALA A 102 -1.82 9.06 6.71
N GLY A 103 -1.93 10.21 6.05
CA GLY A 103 -0.82 11.14 5.85
C GLY A 103 0.16 10.77 4.71
N SER A 104 -0.04 9.63 4.05
CA SER A 104 0.70 9.28 2.83
C SER A 104 -0.17 9.51 1.58
N SER A 105 0.24 10.45 0.74
CA SER A 105 -0.31 10.63 -0.61
C SER A 105 0.79 10.56 -1.67
N CYS A 106 0.43 10.04 -2.84
CA CYS A 106 1.27 10.04 -4.03
C CYS A 106 0.66 10.98 -5.08
N VAL A 107 1.49 11.66 -5.84
CA VAL A 107 1.05 12.51 -6.95
C VAL A 107 1.75 12.08 -8.23
N ILE A 108 1.07 12.27 -9.36
CA ILE A 108 1.58 12.01 -10.70
C ILE A 108 1.06 13.12 -11.62
N GLY A 109 1.77 13.37 -12.71
CA GLY A 109 1.23 14.20 -13.78
C GLY A 109 1.97 13.98 -15.10
N VAL A 110 1.32 14.45 -16.16
CA VAL A 110 1.74 14.35 -17.54
C VAL A 110 1.56 15.70 -18.21
N GLY A 111 2.48 16.05 -19.11
CA GLY A 111 2.49 17.29 -19.87
C GLY A 111 2.48 18.54 -19.00
N ALA A 112 1.65 19.51 -19.38
CA ALA A 112 1.61 20.86 -18.80
C ALA A 112 1.19 20.90 -17.30
N SER A 113 0.74 19.79 -16.73
CA SER A 113 0.32 19.70 -15.33
C SER A 113 1.27 18.85 -14.47
N THR A 114 2.42 18.45 -15.00
CA THR A 114 3.42 17.68 -14.24
C THR A 114 3.86 18.45 -12.98
N PRO A 115 3.72 17.86 -11.77
CA PRO A 115 4.11 18.53 -10.54
C PRO A 115 5.61 18.86 -10.51
N ALA A 116 5.95 20.01 -9.93
CA ALA A 116 7.34 20.47 -9.83
C ALA A 116 8.22 19.45 -9.08
N GLY A 117 9.37 19.11 -9.68
CA GLY A 117 10.35 18.18 -9.09
C GLY A 117 10.04 16.70 -9.29
N LEU A 118 9.02 16.35 -10.09
CA LEU A 118 8.76 14.98 -10.52
C LEU A 118 8.99 14.82 -12.02
N ALA A 119 9.45 13.63 -12.41
CA ALA A 119 9.45 13.23 -13.81
C ALA A 119 8.02 12.95 -14.25
N GLU A 120 7.73 13.30 -15.50
CA GLU A 120 6.45 13.02 -16.15
C GLU A 120 6.13 11.52 -16.13
N GLY A 121 4.88 11.18 -15.81
CA GLY A 121 4.40 9.79 -15.75
C GLY A 121 4.95 8.96 -14.58
N GLU A 122 5.78 9.54 -13.70
CA GLU A 122 6.32 8.84 -12.54
C GLU A 122 5.63 9.29 -11.24
N PRO A 123 4.97 8.37 -10.50
CA PRO A 123 4.32 8.71 -9.25
C PRO A 123 5.34 8.98 -8.15
N GLY A 124 5.17 10.09 -7.45
CA GLY A 124 6.09 10.52 -6.39
C GLY A 124 5.48 11.53 -5.44
N GLY A 125 6.34 12.37 -4.85
CA GLY A 125 5.96 13.40 -3.87
C GLY A 125 6.53 13.15 -2.47
N ALA A 126 6.46 14.18 -1.62
CA ALA A 126 7.13 14.19 -0.32
C ALA A 126 6.70 13.04 0.62
N THR A 127 5.46 12.58 0.50
CA THR A 127 4.85 11.56 1.38
C THR A 127 4.78 10.17 0.74
N CYS A 128 5.28 10.03 -0.50
CA CYS A 128 5.24 8.82 -1.33
C CYS A 128 6.65 8.24 -1.54
N ARG A 129 7.47 8.23 -0.48
CA ARG A 129 8.81 7.62 -0.52
C ARG A 129 8.71 6.10 -0.42
#